data_AF-R5J724-F1
#
_entry.id   AF-R5J724-F1
#
_cell.length_a   1.000
_cell.length_b   1.000
_cell.length_c   1.000
_cell.angle_alpha   90.00
_cell.angle_beta   90.00
_cell.angle_gamma   90.00
#
_symmetry.space_group_name_H-M   'P 1'
#
loop_
_entity.id
_entity.type
_entity.pdbx_description
1 polymer ?
#
loop_
_entity_poly.entity_id
_entity_poly.type
_entity_poly.pdbx_seq_one_letter_code
_entity_poly.pdbx_strand_id
1 'polypeptide(L)'
;MGNSIVSHTDVSMWPFVFSITEPIPMTFALYIYDNKNPAGGRPNLEYKFNIYVPGQKRGQYSSFDYTEGFPLMVSYSEDYDVYIIYDAEKHTNFKWCANIQSRLEFILDACGGNIATFVKKNNEVLIGITGRHLLEGIIKRLNT
;
A
#
# COMPACT_ATOMS: atom_id res chain seq x y z
N MET A 1 4.97 0.53 15.85
CA MET A 1 3.75 -0.31 15.86
C MET A 1 3.67 -1.32 16.99
N GLY A 2 4.80 -1.78 17.57
CA GLY A 2 4.84 -2.95 18.46
C GLY A 2 3.91 -2.94 19.69
N ASN A 3 3.59 -1.78 20.28
CA ASN A 3 2.71 -1.72 21.45
C ASN A 3 1.23 -1.46 21.10
N SER A 4 0.91 -1.19 19.84
CA SER A 4 -0.45 -0.82 19.39
C SER A 4 -1.20 -1.99 18.77
N ILE A 5 -0.50 -3.05 18.33
CA ILE A 5 -1.10 -4.23 17.73
C ILE A 5 -1.62 -5.16 18.83
N VAL A 6 -2.89 -5.54 18.74
CA VAL A 6 -3.55 -6.41 19.72
C VAL A 6 -3.72 -7.83 19.23
N SER A 7 -3.88 -7.99 17.92
CA SER A 7 -3.97 -9.31 17.29
C SER A 7 -3.49 -9.20 15.85
N HIS A 8 -2.96 -10.30 15.32
CA HIS A 8 -2.63 -10.43 13.92
C HIS A 8 -2.74 -11.91 13.48
N THR A 9 -2.92 -12.13 12.18
CA THR A 9 -2.79 -13.46 11.57
C THR A 9 -1.33 -13.87 11.47
N ASP A 10 -1.06 -15.10 11.01
CA ASP A 10 0.30 -15.51 10.66
C ASP A 10 0.87 -14.57 9.57
N VAL A 11 2.15 -14.22 9.69
CA VAL A 11 2.84 -13.34 8.73
C VAL A 11 2.91 -13.92 7.32
N SER A 12 2.75 -15.24 7.15
CA SER A 12 2.65 -15.88 5.83
C SER A 12 1.27 -15.77 5.20
N MET A 13 0.25 -15.31 5.92
CA MET A 13 -1.09 -15.12 5.40
C MET A 13 -1.16 -13.85 4.56
N TRP A 14 -1.84 -13.95 3.43
CA TRP A 14 -2.10 -12.81 2.56
C TRP A 14 -3.59 -12.78 2.21
N PRO A 15 -4.32 -11.69 2.52
CA PRO A 15 -3.86 -10.50 3.23
C PRO A 15 -3.37 -10.78 4.66
N PHE A 16 -2.48 -9.94 5.16
CA PHE A 16 -2.09 -9.97 6.56
C PHE A 16 -3.11 -9.16 7.37
N VAL A 17 -3.84 -9.80 8.27
CA VAL A 17 -4.89 -9.15 9.04
C VAL A 17 -4.34 -8.78 10.40
N PHE A 18 -4.50 -7.53 10.82
CA PHE A 18 -4.08 -7.07 12.13
C PHE A 18 -5.06 -6.06 12.71
N SER A 19 -5.12 -6.00 14.04
CA SER A 19 -5.96 -5.03 14.76
C SER A 19 -5.08 -4.12 15.60
N ILE A 20 -5.39 -2.82 15.58
CA ILE A 20 -4.80 -1.84 16.50
C ILE A 20 -5.87 -1.33 17.46
N THR A 21 -5.48 -0.99 18.70
CA THR A 21 -6.39 -0.35 19.66
C THR A 21 -6.23 1.16 19.72
N GLU A 22 -5.02 1.66 19.51
CA GLU A 22 -4.69 3.08 19.58
C GLU A 22 -3.91 3.50 18.32
N PRO A 23 -4.16 4.70 17.77
CA PRO A 23 -5.12 5.71 18.23
C PRO A 23 -6.55 5.52 17.70
N ILE A 24 -6.78 4.55 16.82
CA ILE A 24 -8.09 4.26 16.23
C ILE A 24 -8.33 2.75 16.32
N PRO A 25 -9.23 2.28 17.21
CA PRO A 25 -9.58 0.86 17.28
C PRO A 25 -10.12 0.37 15.92
N MET A 26 -9.32 -0.40 15.18
CA MET A 26 -9.68 -0.86 13.84
C MET A 26 -8.89 -2.12 13.45
N THR A 27 -9.54 -2.99 12.70
CA THR A 27 -8.93 -4.15 12.05
C THR A 27 -8.65 -3.81 10.59
N PHE A 28 -7.45 -4.11 10.13
CA PHE A 28 -6.98 -3.88 8.76
C PHE A 28 -6.67 -5.21 8.08
N ALA A 29 -6.98 -5.29 6.79
CA ALA A 29 -6.53 -6.35 5.89
C ALA A 29 -5.43 -5.78 4.98
N LEU A 30 -4.16 -6.10 5.27
CA LEU A 30 -3.00 -5.58 4.55
C LEU A 30 -2.73 -6.37 3.27
N TYR A 31 -2.82 -5.67 2.15
CA TYR A 31 -2.37 -6.12 0.84
C TYR A 31 -1.08 -5.38 0.50
N ILE A 32 0.06 -6.00 0.81
CA ILE A 32 1.38 -5.45 0.50
C ILE A 32 1.94 -6.03 -0.79
N TYR A 33 2.59 -5.20 -1.61
CA TYR A 33 3.19 -5.58 -2.89
C TYR A 33 4.62 -5.04 -3.00
N ASP A 34 5.49 -5.78 -3.68
CA ASP A 34 6.82 -5.26 -4.03
C ASP A 34 6.71 -4.17 -5.10
N ASN A 35 7.21 -2.98 -4.81
CA ASN A 35 7.31 -1.87 -5.74
C ASN A 35 8.70 -1.87 -6.38
N LYS A 36 8.79 -2.17 -7.67
CA LYS A 36 10.09 -2.33 -8.35
C LYS A 36 10.25 -1.33 -9.48
N ASN A 37 11.51 -0.98 -9.75
CA ASN A 37 11.91 -0.32 -10.97
C ASN A 37 12.60 -1.33 -11.90
N PRO A 38 11.84 -2.08 -12.73
CA PRO A 38 12.45 -3.09 -13.57
C PRO A 38 13.39 -2.46 -14.60
N ALA A 39 14.53 -3.11 -14.79
CA ALA A 39 15.57 -2.67 -15.69
C ALA A 39 15.05 -2.46 -17.11
N GLY A 40 15.30 -1.28 -17.65
CA GLY A 40 15.07 -0.90 -19.04
C GLY A 40 16.12 0.11 -19.45
N GLY A 41 16.42 0.23 -20.75
CA GLY A 41 17.51 1.08 -21.25
C GLY A 41 17.32 2.60 -21.09
N ARG A 42 16.33 3.06 -20.30
CA ARG A 42 16.09 4.47 -19.96
C ARG A 42 15.93 4.59 -18.45
N PRO A 43 16.33 5.73 -17.84
CA PRO A 43 15.99 6.01 -16.46
C PRO A 43 14.47 6.01 -16.31
N ASN A 44 13.92 4.93 -15.74
CA ASN A 44 12.52 4.87 -15.38
C ASN A 44 12.37 5.71 -14.12
N LEU A 45 11.73 6.88 -14.27
CA LEU A 45 11.35 7.75 -13.15
C LEU A 45 10.07 7.24 -12.44
N GLU A 46 9.76 5.96 -12.59
CA GLU A 46 8.55 5.32 -12.08
C GLU A 46 8.88 3.94 -11.53
N TYR A 47 8.30 3.67 -10.36
CA TYR A 47 8.24 2.36 -9.74
C TYR A 47 6.85 1.79 -9.96
N LYS A 48 6.78 0.47 -10.07
CA LYS A 48 5.54 -0.23 -10.41
C LYS A 48 5.43 -1.58 -9.75
N PHE A 49 4.18 -1.98 -9.59
CA PHE A 49 3.78 -3.31 -9.18
C PHE A 49 2.51 -3.73 -9.92
N ASN A 50 2.12 -4.98 -9.72
CA ASN A 50 0.87 -5.52 -10.26
C ASN A 50 -0.08 -5.83 -9.11
N ILE A 51 -1.28 -5.26 -9.15
CA ILE A 51 -2.34 -5.53 -8.17
C ILE A 51 -3.06 -6.83 -8.53
N TYR A 52 -3.30 -7.66 -7.51
CA TYR A 52 -4.12 -8.86 -7.54
C TYR A 52 -4.44 -9.25 -6.09
N VAL A 53 -5.46 -10.07 -5.87
CA VAL A 53 -5.83 -10.55 -4.52
C VAL A 53 -5.67 -12.07 -4.43
N PRO A 54 -5.63 -12.66 -3.22
CA PRO A 54 -5.54 -14.11 -3.04
C PRO A 54 -6.59 -14.87 -3.86
N GLY A 55 -6.14 -15.90 -4.57
CA GLY A 55 -7.01 -16.74 -5.39
C GLY A 55 -7.45 -16.14 -6.74
N GLN A 56 -7.15 -14.87 -7.04
CA GLN A 56 -7.49 -14.26 -8.33
C GLN A 56 -6.66 -14.88 -9.47
N LYS A 57 -7.33 -15.28 -10.55
CA LYS A 57 -6.73 -15.92 -11.73
C LYS A 57 -6.68 -14.99 -12.94
N ARG A 58 -5.83 -15.35 -13.91
CA ARG A 58 -5.70 -14.64 -15.18
C ARG A 58 -7.07 -14.47 -15.86
N GLY A 59 -7.36 -13.23 -16.28
CA GLY A 59 -8.62 -12.87 -16.95
C GLY A 59 -9.78 -12.58 -15.99
N GLN A 60 -9.64 -12.86 -14.69
CA GLN A 60 -10.64 -12.52 -13.70
C GLN A 60 -10.49 -11.06 -13.26
N TYR A 61 -11.63 -10.48 -12.91
CA TYR A 61 -11.74 -9.20 -12.25
C TYR A 61 -12.02 -9.42 -10.77
N SER A 62 -11.50 -8.56 -9.90
CA SER A 62 -11.72 -8.66 -8.46
C SER A 62 -11.77 -7.29 -7.81
N SER A 63 -12.17 -7.25 -6.54
CA SER A 63 -12.03 -6.11 -5.64
C SER A 63 -11.35 -6.56 -4.36
N PHE A 64 -10.96 -5.60 -3.51
CA PHE A 64 -10.51 -5.90 -2.16
C PHE A 64 -11.66 -6.43 -1.28
N ASP A 65 -11.34 -7.33 -0.36
CA ASP A 65 -12.30 -7.91 0.57
C ASP A 65 -12.37 -7.06 1.85
N TYR A 66 -13.58 -6.61 2.20
CA TYR A 66 -13.85 -5.80 3.39
C TYR A 66 -14.34 -6.64 4.58
N THR A 67 -14.52 -7.95 4.41
CA THR A 67 -15.09 -8.82 5.45
C THR A 67 -14.11 -9.12 6.59
N GLU A 68 -12.80 -9.10 6.32
CA GLU A 68 -11.75 -9.37 7.32
C GLU A 68 -11.24 -8.08 8.02
N GLY A 69 -11.52 -6.90 7.47
CA GLY A 69 -11.08 -5.62 7.99
C GLY A 69 -11.05 -4.53 6.90
N PHE A 70 -10.63 -3.32 7.28
CA PHE A 70 -10.43 -2.23 6.32
C PHE A 70 -9.25 -2.56 5.38
N PRO A 71 -9.45 -2.62 4.06
CA PRO A 71 -8.39 -2.95 3.12
C PRO A 71 -7.30 -1.87 3.10
N LEU A 72 -6.08 -2.27 3.42
CA LEU A 72 -4.91 -1.41 3.36
C LEU A 72 -4.04 -1.86 2.19
N MET A 73 -4.11 -1.12 1.08
CA MET A 73 -3.29 -1.36 -0.11
C MET A 73 -1.95 -0.64 0.03
N VAL A 74 -0.85 -1.39 0.09
CA VAL A 74 0.49 -0.86 0.32
C VAL A 74 1.46 -1.42 -0.71
N SER A 75 2.39 -0.61 -1.18
CA SER A 75 3.58 -1.12 -1.87
C SER A 75 4.84 -0.77 -1.09
N TYR A 76 5.88 -1.59 -1.21
CA TYR A 76 7.16 -1.37 -0.55
C TYR A 76 8.28 -1.29 -1.59
N SER A 77 9.03 -0.19 -1.55
CA SER A 77 10.19 0.06 -2.40
C SER A 77 11.47 -0.26 -1.62
N GLU A 78 12.04 -1.44 -1.84
CA GLU A 78 13.26 -1.89 -1.16
C GLU A 78 14.45 -0.96 -1.42
N ASP A 79 14.58 -0.42 -2.63
CA ASP A 79 15.67 0.48 -3.05
C ASP A 79 15.78 1.76 -2.19
N TYR A 80 14.69 2.16 -1.54
CA TYR A 80 14.60 3.40 -0.76
C TYR A 80 14.05 3.21 0.66
N ASP A 81 13.72 1.97 1.06
CA ASP A 81 13.04 1.66 2.33
C ASP A 81 11.78 2.53 2.56
N VAL A 82 10.94 2.61 1.52
CA VAL A 82 9.70 3.41 1.54
C VAL A 82 8.47 2.53 1.33
N TYR A 83 7.51 2.68 2.23
CA TYR A 83 6.14 2.18 2.09
C TYR A 83 5.28 3.26 1.43
N ILE A 84 4.42 2.84 0.50
CA ILE A 84 3.47 3.71 -0.17
C ILE A 84 2.07 3.16 0.09
N ILE A 85 1.22 3.94 0.76
CA ILE A 85 -0.18 3.61 1.00
C ILE A 85 -1.02 4.21 -0.13
N TYR A 86 -1.86 3.38 -0.73
CA TYR A 86 -2.79 3.72 -1.81
C TYR A 86 -4.23 3.77 -1.27
N ASP A 87 -5.12 4.38 -2.04
CA ASP A 87 -6.55 4.37 -1.74
C ASP A 87 -7.22 3.12 -2.33
N ALA A 88 -7.42 2.10 -1.50
CA ALA A 88 -8.03 0.83 -1.93
C ALA A 88 -9.41 1.02 -2.59
N GLU A 89 -10.18 2.02 -2.15
CA GLU A 89 -11.52 2.33 -2.70
C GLU A 89 -11.48 2.85 -4.15
N LYS A 90 -10.33 3.38 -4.59
CA LYS A 90 -10.12 3.82 -5.99
C LYS A 90 -9.83 2.66 -6.94
N HIS A 91 -9.59 1.47 -6.40
CA HIS A 91 -9.29 0.26 -7.17
C HIS A 91 -10.44 -0.75 -7.02
N THR A 92 -11.57 -0.46 -7.67
CA THR A 92 -12.70 -1.39 -7.76
C THR A 92 -12.65 -2.17 -9.06
N ASN A 93 -13.08 -3.44 -9.03
CA ASN A 93 -13.20 -4.29 -10.21
C ASN A 93 -11.94 -4.28 -11.10
N PHE A 94 -10.75 -4.48 -10.51
CA PHE A 94 -9.49 -4.50 -11.22
C PHE A 94 -9.22 -5.87 -11.86
N LYS A 95 -8.65 -5.84 -13.06
CA LYS A 95 -8.20 -7.03 -13.78
C LYS A 95 -6.98 -7.65 -13.09
N TRP A 96 -6.86 -8.97 -13.14
CA TRP A 96 -5.68 -9.69 -12.67
C TRP A 96 -4.38 -9.09 -13.24
N CYS A 97 -3.43 -8.79 -12.35
CA CYS A 97 -2.17 -8.13 -12.63
C CYS A 97 -2.28 -6.74 -13.29
N ALA A 98 -3.31 -5.97 -12.96
CA ALA A 98 -3.38 -4.57 -13.38
C ALA A 98 -2.15 -3.80 -12.86
N ASN A 99 -1.59 -2.91 -13.69
CA ASN A 99 -0.35 -2.21 -13.35
C ASN A 99 -0.64 -0.96 -12.53
N ILE A 100 0.07 -0.82 -11.40
CA ILE A 100 0.02 0.37 -10.54
C ILE A 100 1.40 1.01 -10.54
N GLN A 101 1.43 2.35 -10.56
CA GLN A 101 2.66 3.14 -10.71
C GLN A 101 2.74 4.25 -9.67
N SER A 102 3.96 4.54 -9.25
CA SER A 102 4.35 5.66 -8.39
C SER A 102 5.59 6.35 -8.96
N ARG A 103 5.63 7.68 -8.90
CA ARG A 103 6.77 8.46 -9.40
C ARG A 103 7.96 8.35 -8.46
N LEU A 104 9.17 8.27 -9.02
CA LEU A 104 10.42 8.25 -8.27
C LEU A 104 10.59 9.50 -7.39
N GLU A 105 10.27 10.69 -7.93
CA GLU A 105 10.34 11.96 -7.18
C GLU A 105 9.58 11.88 -5.85
N PHE A 106 8.34 11.38 -5.89
CA PHE A 106 7.52 11.19 -4.68
C PHE A 106 8.12 10.18 -3.69
N ILE A 107 8.78 9.13 -4.20
CA ILE A 107 9.46 8.14 -3.35
C ILE A 107 10.69 8.76 -2.68
N LEU A 108 11.46 9.57 -3.41
CA LEU A 108 12.60 10.30 -2.88
C LEU A 108 12.17 11.31 -1.80
N ASP A 109 11.04 11.99 -1.99
CA ASP A 109 10.48 12.90 -0.99
C ASP A 109 10.14 12.18 0.32
N ALA A 110 9.56 10.97 0.24
CA ALA A 110 9.28 10.14 1.40
C ALA A 110 10.57 9.62 2.06
N CYS A 111 11.54 9.21 1.24
CA CYS A 111 12.85 8.72 1.68
C CYS A 111 13.63 9.77 2.47
N GLY A 112 13.43 11.06 2.18
CA GLY A 112 14.00 12.19 2.92
C GLY A 112 13.57 12.30 4.39
N GLY A 113 12.80 11.33 4.91
CA GLY A 113 12.41 11.21 6.30
C GLY A 113 11.06 11.82 6.64
N ASN A 114 10.28 12.24 5.64
CA ASN A 114 8.98 12.89 5.81
C ASN A 114 7.82 11.98 5.40
N ILE A 115 6.62 12.29 5.90
CA ILE A 115 5.38 11.75 5.34
C ILE A 115 5.06 12.53 4.06
N ALA A 116 5.37 11.95 2.91
CA ALA A 116 5.05 12.54 1.61
C ALA A 116 3.59 12.26 1.24
N THR A 117 2.98 13.17 0.48
CA THR A 117 1.62 12.99 -0.05
C THR A 117 1.57 13.43 -1.50
N PHE A 118 0.96 12.61 -2.35
CA PHE A 118 0.80 12.90 -3.77
C PHE A 118 -0.63 12.62 -4.20
N VAL A 119 -1.26 13.61 -4.82
CA VAL A 119 -2.63 13.49 -5.34
C VAL A 119 -2.57 13.24 -6.85
N LYS A 120 -3.07 12.09 -7.29
CA LYS A 120 -3.19 11.76 -8.71
C LYS A 120 -4.34 12.53 -9.36
N LYS A 121 -4.37 12.55 -10.69
CA LYS A 121 -5.43 13.21 -11.49
C LYS A 121 -6.85 12.66 -11.22
N ASN A 122 -6.97 11.42 -10.78
CA ASN A 122 -8.23 10.78 -10.38
C ASN A 122 -8.61 11.04 -8.92
N ASN A 123 -7.95 12.00 -8.26
CA ASN A 123 -8.08 12.33 -6.84
C ASN A 123 -7.70 11.16 -5.90
N GLU A 124 -6.95 10.17 -6.38
CA GLU A 124 -6.34 9.17 -5.50
C GLU A 124 -5.19 9.82 -4.74
N VAL A 125 -5.20 9.69 -3.41
CA VAL A 125 -4.15 10.18 -2.53
C VAL A 125 -3.17 9.04 -2.23
N LEU A 126 -1.90 9.25 -2.56
CA LEU A 126 -0.80 8.38 -2.18
C LEU A 126 -0.09 8.96 -0.97
N ILE A 127 0.28 8.11 -0.02
CA ILE A 127 1.02 8.50 1.19
C ILE A 127 2.32 7.69 1.25
N GLY A 128 3.46 8.38 1.17
CA GLY A 128 4.78 7.77 1.19
C GLY A 128 5.43 7.96 2.56
N ILE A 129 5.91 6.87 3.16
CA ILE A 129 6.46 6.86 4.53
C ILE A 129 7.62 5.87 4.65
N THR A 130 8.53 6.14 5.56
CA THR A 130 9.51 5.14 6.03
C THR A 130 8.90 4.29 7.15
N GLY A 131 9.50 3.13 7.45
CA GLY A 131 8.97 2.18 8.45
C GLY A 131 8.70 2.79 9.84
N ARG A 132 9.46 3.81 10.24
CA ARG A 132 9.25 4.52 11.52
C ARG A 132 7.93 5.30 11.59
N HIS A 133 7.35 5.69 10.45
CA HIS A 133 6.11 6.47 10.35
C HIS A 133 4.91 5.63 9.90
N LEU A 134 4.99 4.29 9.93
CA LEU A 134 3.95 3.41 9.39
C LEU A 134 2.56 3.70 10.01
N LEU A 135 2.51 3.91 11.33
CA LEU A 135 1.25 4.17 12.04
C LEU A 135 0.68 5.55 11.69
N GLU A 136 1.52 6.57 11.65
CA GLU A 136 1.14 7.93 11.26
C GLU A 136 0.61 7.98 9.82
N GLY A 137 1.23 7.22 8.91
CA GLY A 137 0.77 7.09 7.53
C GLY A 137 -0.59 6.41 7.41
N ILE A 138 -0.85 5.34 8.18
CA ILE A 138 -2.17 4.68 8.22
C ILE A 138 -3.24 5.66 8.73
N ILE A 139 -2.97 6.37 9.82
CA ILE A 139 -3.91 7.37 10.37
C ILE A 139 -4.17 8.48 9.34
N LYS A 140 -3.14 8.94 8.63
CA LYS A 140 -3.30 9.92 7.56
C LYS A 140 -4.18 9.39 6.43
N ARG A 141 -4.04 8.11 6.04
CA ARG A 141 -4.91 7.48 5.04
C ARG A 141 -6.37 7.49 5.45
N LEU A 142 -6.67 7.21 6.72
CA LEU A 142 -8.05 7.23 7.22
C LEU A 142 -8.69 8.63 7.24
N ASN A 143 -7.88 9.68 7.25
CA ASN A 143 -8.34 11.07 7.31
C ASN A 143 -8.32 11.81 5.96
N THR A 144 -8.01 11.11 4.85
CA THR A 144 -7.87 11.70 3.51
C THR A 144 -8.78 11.07 2.49
#